data_AF-A0A1Y1MCJ9-F1
#
_entry.id   AF-A0A1Y1MCJ9-F1
#
_cell.length_a   1.000
_cell.length_b   1.000
_cell.length_c   1.000
_cell.angle_alpha   90.00
_cell.angle_beta   90.00
_cell.angle_gamma   90.00
#
_symmetry.space_group_name_H-M   'P 1'
#
loop_
_entity.id
_entity.type
_entity.pdbx_description
1 polymer ?
#
loop_
_entity_poly.entity_id
_entity_poly.type
_entity_poly.pdbx_seq_one_letter_code
_entity_poly.pdbx_strand_id
1 'polypeptide(L)'
;SPTSIMASIAAESWSWYGLTWLVVATRMASQVLLRGSVKKLKLDDYLMVMAMCTDTVLIIATNIIATTNSNLIDPKHPASLSPEDIRQRQFGSKMVLLAEQMQCVTIWLVKACLLLMYHRLTLSLKGNLVVKIV
;
A
#
# COMPACT_ATOMS: atom_id res chain seq x y z
N SER A 1 -20.17 -17.98 10.39
CA SER A 1 -20.44 -17.05 11.51
C SER A 1 -19.69 -15.75 11.26
N PRO A 2 -20.01 -14.62 11.92
CA PRO A 2 -19.25 -13.38 11.76
C PRO A 2 -17.75 -13.56 12.05
N THR A 3 -17.43 -14.43 13.01
CA THR A 3 -16.06 -14.83 13.39
C THR A 3 -15.27 -15.52 12.28
N SER A 4 -15.92 -16.37 11.47
CA SER A 4 -15.22 -17.03 10.35
C SER A 4 -14.88 -16.07 9.22
N ILE A 5 -15.72 -15.06 8.98
CA ILE A 5 -15.47 -14.04 7.94
C ILE A 5 -14.29 -13.15 8.35
N MET A 6 -14.27 -12.67 9.59
CA MET A 6 -13.17 -11.84 10.09
C MET A 6 -11.82 -12.57 10.02
N ALA A 7 -11.80 -13.86 10.37
CA ALA A 7 -10.59 -14.69 10.27
C ALA A 7 -10.13 -14.86 8.80
N SER A 8 -11.05 -14.99 7.84
CA SER A 8 -10.72 -15.07 6.40
C SER A 8 -10.08 -13.78 5.91
N ILE A 9 -10.67 -12.62 6.22
CA ILE A 9 -10.15 -11.31 5.80
C ILE A 9 -8.75 -11.06 6.39
N ALA A 10 -8.54 -11.42 7.66
CA ALA A 10 -7.22 -11.33 8.27
C ALA A 10 -6.21 -12.25 7.54
N ALA A 11 -6.56 -13.52 7.34
CA ALA A 11 -5.67 -14.46 6.65
C ALA A 11 -5.31 -14.01 5.23
N GLU A 12 -6.30 -13.55 4.45
CA GLU A 12 -6.12 -13.04 3.09
C GLU A 12 -5.23 -11.79 3.09
N SER A 13 -5.53 -10.80 3.92
CA SER A 13 -4.78 -9.54 3.96
C SER A 13 -3.32 -9.72 4.39
N TRP A 14 -3.05 -10.55 5.40
CA TRP A 14 -1.68 -10.85 5.83
C TRP A 14 -0.91 -11.68 4.81
N SER A 15 -1.57 -12.58 4.09
CA SER A 15 -0.94 -13.36 3.01
C SER A 15 -0.52 -12.46 1.86
N TRP A 16 -1.41 -11.55 1.43
CA TRP A 16 -1.08 -10.56 0.40
C TRP A 16 0.03 -9.61 0.84
N TYR A 17 0.00 -9.14 2.08
CA TYR A 17 1.04 -8.29 2.63
C TYR A 17 2.41 -8.97 2.63
N GLY A 18 2.47 -10.24 3.05
CA GLY A 18 3.70 -11.04 3.00
C GLY A 18 4.23 -11.21 1.58
N LEU A 19 3.35 -11.47 0.61
CA LEU A 19 3.72 -11.55 -0.80
C LEU A 19 4.28 -10.22 -1.34
N THR A 20 3.65 -9.09 -1.00
CA THR A 20 4.13 -7.76 -1.39
C THR A 20 5.52 -7.49 -0.83
N TRP A 21 5.75 -7.77 0.47
CA TRP A 21 7.08 -7.64 1.08
C TRP A 21 8.13 -8.53 0.42
N LEU A 22 7.78 -9.77 0.08
CA LEU A 22 8.69 -10.68 -0.61
C LEU A 22 9.13 -10.12 -1.97
N VAL A 23 8.19 -9.59 -2.75
CA VAL A 23 8.47 -8.96 -4.05
C VAL A 23 9.37 -7.73 -3.87
N VAL A 24 9.06 -6.87 -2.91
CA VAL A 24 9.86 -5.65 -2.65
C VAL A 24 11.25 -6.00 -2.10
N ALA A 25 11.38 -6.96 -1.19
CA ALA A 25 12.66 -7.41 -0.67
C ALA A 25 13.54 -7.98 -1.81
N THR A 26 12.96 -8.80 -2.69
CA THR A 26 13.64 -9.33 -3.87
C THR A 26 14.10 -8.21 -4.81
N ARG A 27 13.24 -7.21 -5.05
CA ARG A 27 13.60 -6.01 -5.82
C ARG A 27 14.78 -5.28 -5.16
N MET A 28 14.71 -4.99 -3.87
CA MET A 28 15.77 -4.25 -3.16
C MET A 28 17.09 -5.01 -3.19
N ALA A 29 17.08 -6.33 -2.97
CA ALA A 29 18.26 -7.19 -3.10
C ALA A 29 18.86 -7.12 -4.51
N SER A 30 18.03 -7.22 -5.55
CA SER A 30 18.47 -7.09 -6.95
C SER A 30 19.13 -5.73 -7.21
N GLN A 31 18.55 -4.63 -6.72
CA GLN A 31 19.12 -3.29 -6.88
C GLN A 31 20.45 -3.13 -6.15
N VAL A 32 20.59 -3.68 -4.95
CA VAL A 32 21.85 -3.64 -4.19
C VAL A 32 22.94 -4.43 -4.92
N LEU A 33 22.63 -5.61 -5.45
CA LEU A 33 23.56 -6.43 -6.23
C LEU A 33 24.01 -5.72 -7.51
N LEU A 34 23.08 -5.14 -8.28
CA LEU A 34 23.39 -4.40 -9.50
C LEU A 34 24.24 -3.15 -9.27
N ARG A 35 24.12 -2.52 -8.09
CA ARG A 35 24.81 -1.26 -7.75
C ARG A 35 26.09 -1.48 -6.93
N GLY A 36 26.28 -2.67 -6.37
CA GLY A 36 27.41 -3.05 -5.53
C GLY A 36 27.44 -2.40 -4.14
N SER A 37 26.43 -1.64 -3.74
CA SER A 37 26.34 -1.02 -2.40
C SER A 37 24.95 -0.47 -2.10
N VAL A 38 24.52 -0.62 -0.83
CA VAL A 38 23.29 0.00 -0.28
C VAL A 38 23.35 1.53 -0.27
N LYS A 39 24.55 2.13 -0.22
CA LYS A 39 24.71 3.60 -0.23
C LYS A 39 24.44 4.23 -1.60
N LYS A 40 24.34 3.41 -2.65
CA LYS A 40 24.08 3.84 -4.02
C LYS A 40 22.60 3.67 -4.41
N LEU A 41 21.72 3.35 -3.45
CA LEU A 41 20.28 3.26 -3.68
C LEU A 41 19.75 4.60 -4.20
N LYS A 42 18.82 4.52 -5.14
CA LYS A 42 18.33 5.69 -5.87
C LYS A 42 16.95 6.12 -5.34
N LEU A 43 16.50 7.29 -5.77
CA LEU A 43 15.23 7.87 -5.33
C LEU A 43 14.02 6.91 -5.43
N ASP A 44 13.94 6.11 -6.49
CA ASP A 44 12.89 5.11 -6.68
C ASP A 44 12.93 3.99 -5.62
N ASP A 45 14.11 3.62 -5.14
CA ASP A 45 14.27 2.65 -4.06
C ASP A 45 13.74 3.21 -2.72
N TYR A 46 13.98 4.51 -2.47
CA TYR A 46 13.39 5.20 -1.30
C TYR A 46 11.87 5.34 -1.40
N LEU A 47 11.34 5.66 -2.59
CA LEU A 47 9.90 5.70 -2.83
C LEU A 47 9.24 4.34 -2.62
N MET A 48 9.94 3.25 -2.97
CA MET A 48 9.45 1.90 -2.73
C MET A 48 9.36 1.59 -1.22
N VAL A 49 10.36 1.97 -0.42
CA VAL A 49 10.30 1.82 1.04
C VAL A 49 9.15 2.65 1.63
N MET A 50 8.98 3.89 1.16
CA MET A 50 7.86 4.74 1.58
C MET A 50 6.50 4.14 1.22
N ALA A 51 6.38 3.53 0.03
CA ALA A 51 5.17 2.83 -0.39
C ALA A 51 4.86 1.63 0.53
N MET A 52 5.90 0.92 0.98
CA MET A 52 5.70 -0.16 1.96
C MET A 52 5.24 0.35 3.32
N CYS A 53 5.74 1.52 3.77
CA CYS A 53 5.24 2.11 5.01
C CYS A 53 3.75 2.47 4.91
N THR A 54 3.30 3.03 3.79
CA THR A 54 1.88 3.37 3.59
C THR A 54 1.02 2.12 3.40
N ASP A 55 1.55 1.07 2.76
CA ASP A 55 0.91 -0.24 2.66
C ASP A 55 0.75 -0.92 4.03
N THR A 56 1.74 -0.84 4.92
CA THR A 56 1.61 -1.33 6.29
C THR A 56 0.45 -0.65 7.02
N VAL A 57 0.35 0.68 6.91
CA VAL A 57 -0.77 1.42 7.53
C VAL A 57 -2.11 1.01 6.92
N LEU A 58 -2.17 0.81 5.60
CA LEU A 58 -3.35 0.33 4.89
C LEU A 58 -3.82 -1.04 5.41
N ILE A 59 -2.90 -2.01 5.53
CA ILE A 59 -3.23 -3.37 6.00
C ILE A 59 -3.71 -3.36 7.45
N ILE A 60 -3.06 -2.58 8.32
CA ILE A 60 -3.49 -2.41 9.71
C ILE A 60 -4.88 -1.78 9.76
N ALA A 61 -5.10 -0.68 9.03
CA ALA A 61 -6.39 0.00 8.99
C ALA A 61 -7.50 -0.92 8.46
N THR A 62 -7.23 -1.70 7.43
CA THR A 62 -8.19 -2.65 6.83
C THR A 62 -8.61 -3.73 7.82
N ASN A 63 -7.67 -4.30 8.58
CA ASN A 63 -7.98 -5.28 9.63
C ASN A 63 -8.80 -4.67 10.78
N ILE A 64 -8.56 -3.40 11.13
CA ILE A 64 -9.38 -2.68 12.12
C ILE A 64 -10.80 -2.44 11.58
N ILE A 65 -10.93 -2.00 10.33
CA ILE A 65 -12.24 -1.77 9.69
C ILE A 65 -13.04 -3.06 9.63
N ALA A 66 -12.41 -4.20 9.36
CA ALA A 66 -13.07 -5.51 9.34
C ALA A 66 -13.73 -5.91 10.66
N THR A 67 -13.33 -5.29 11.77
CA THR A 67 -13.89 -5.54 13.13
C THR A 67 -14.75 -4.40 13.64
N THR A 68 -14.89 -3.31 12.87
CA THR A 68 -15.61 -2.10 13.30
C THR A 68 -16.85 -1.88 12.42
N ASN A 69 -18.00 -1.60 13.03
CA ASN A 69 -19.15 -1.10 12.29
C ASN A 69 -18.86 0.30 11.76
N SER A 70 -19.03 0.51 10.45
CA SER A 70 -18.80 1.82 9.81
C SER A 70 -20.11 2.61 9.65
N ASN A 71 -20.07 3.67 8.85
CA ASN A 71 -21.23 4.51 8.54
C ASN A 71 -22.33 3.80 7.71
N LEU A 72 -22.10 2.55 7.30
CA LEU A 72 -23.06 1.76 6.55
C LEU A 72 -24.07 1.12 7.51
N ILE A 73 -25.28 1.68 7.54
CA ILE A 73 -26.43 1.12 8.27
C ILE A 73 -27.29 0.37 7.26
N ASP A 74 -27.55 -0.92 7.51
CA ASP A 74 -28.49 -1.67 6.70
C ASP A 74 -29.91 -1.12 6.92
N PRO A 75 -30.59 -0.60 5.89
CA PRO A 75 -31.96 -0.11 6.03
C PRO A 75 -32.95 -1.20 6.45
N LYS A 76 -32.61 -2.49 6.28
CA LYS A 76 -33.43 -3.63 6.73
C LYS A 76 -33.20 -3.98 8.21
N HIS A 77 -32.08 -3.57 8.80
CA HIS A 77 -31.71 -3.82 10.18
C HIS A 77 -31.25 -2.51 10.84
N PRO A 78 -32.19 -1.62 11.21
CA PRO A 78 -31.86 -0.33 11.79
C PRO A 78 -31.02 -0.51 13.06
N ALA A 79 -29.83 0.08 13.07
CA ALA A 79 -28.91 0.00 14.19
C ALA A 79 -29.51 0.65 15.44
N SER A 80 -29.32 0.06 16.62
CA SER A 80 -29.50 0.78 17.88
C SER A 80 -28.44 1.87 17.97
N LEU A 81 -28.84 3.14 17.98
CA LEU A 81 -27.93 4.27 18.07
C LEU A 81 -27.64 4.62 19.53
N SER A 82 -27.07 3.67 20.29
CA SER A 82 -26.51 3.96 21.61
C SER A 82 -25.36 4.97 21.48
N PRO A 83 -25.08 5.81 22.49
CA PRO A 83 -23.91 6.69 22.48
C PRO A 83 -22.59 5.97 22.22
N GLU A 84 -22.46 4.72 22.67
CA GLU A 84 -21.27 3.89 22.41
C GLU A 84 -21.20 3.43 20.95
N ASP A 85 -22.33 2.99 20.42
CA ASP A 85 -22.53 2.60 19.02
C ASP A 85 -22.19 3.72 18.04
N ILE A 86 -22.54 4.96 18.39
CA ILE A 86 -22.22 6.17 17.60
C ILE A 86 -20.71 6.41 17.62
N ARG A 87 -20.06 6.31 18.78
CA ARG A 87 -18.62 6.54 18.93
C ARG A 87 -17.80 5.52 18.12
N GLN A 88 -18.17 4.25 18.19
CA GLN A 88 -17.53 3.18 17.43
C GLN A 88 -17.66 3.42 15.92
N ARG A 89 -18.85 3.82 15.44
CA ARG A 89 -19.07 4.13 14.01
C ARG A 89 -18.31 5.35 13.51
N GLN A 90 -18.18 6.39 14.34
CA GLN A 90 -17.34 7.55 14.03
C GLN A 90 -15.88 7.15 13.88
N PHE A 91 -15.37 6.29 14.76
CA PHE A 91 -14.01 5.76 14.64
C PHE A 91 -13.83 4.92 13.38
N GLY A 92 -14.75 3.98 13.13
CA GLY A 92 -14.73 3.15 11.91
C GLY A 92 -14.71 3.99 10.63
N SER A 93 -15.51 5.07 10.59
CA SER A 93 -15.56 5.98 9.43
C SER A 93 -14.24 6.72 9.20
N LYS A 94 -13.56 7.16 10.27
CA LYS A 94 -12.22 7.77 10.16
C LYS A 94 -11.17 6.78 9.67
N MET A 95 -11.25 5.53 10.12
CA MET A 95 -10.34 4.46 9.67
C MET A 95 -10.54 4.14 8.19
N VAL A 96 -11.78 4.12 7.69
CA VAL A 96 -12.06 3.95 6.25
C VAL A 96 -11.40 5.05 5.42
N LEU A 97 -11.58 6.31 5.80
CA LEU A 97 -10.93 7.43 5.11
C LEU A 97 -9.41 7.30 5.14
N LEU A 98 -8.83 6.91 6.28
CA LEU A 98 -7.39 6.65 6.38
C LEU A 98 -6.94 5.56 5.41
N ALA A 99 -7.67 4.43 5.36
CA ALA A 99 -7.36 3.34 4.43
C ALA A 99 -7.42 3.80 2.97
N GLU A 100 -8.46 4.54 2.57
CA GLU A 100 -8.59 5.08 1.21
C GLU A 100 -7.42 6.01 0.85
N GLN A 101 -7.03 6.91 1.75
CA GLN A 101 -5.89 7.80 1.51
C GLN A 101 -4.58 7.03 1.42
N MET A 102 -4.34 6.06 2.30
CA MET A 102 -3.12 5.24 2.27
C MET A 102 -3.06 4.40 1.00
N GLN A 103 -4.18 3.83 0.54
CA GLN A 103 -4.25 3.12 -0.73
C GLN A 103 -3.89 4.03 -1.90
N CYS A 104 -4.47 5.23 -1.97
CA CYS A 104 -4.15 6.21 -3.01
C CYS A 104 -2.66 6.59 -2.98
N VAL A 105 -2.11 6.90 -1.81
CA VAL A 105 -0.69 7.25 -1.66
C VAL A 105 0.21 6.10 -2.10
N THR A 106 -0.04 4.86 -1.66
CA THR A 106 0.72 3.68 -2.08
C THR A 106 0.72 3.53 -3.60
N ILE A 107 -0.45 3.66 -4.25
CA ILE A 107 -0.56 3.56 -5.72
C ILE A 107 0.25 4.64 -6.42
N TRP A 108 0.17 5.89 -5.95
CA TRP A 108 0.92 7.00 -6.57
C TRP A 108 2.43 6.89 -6.35
N LEU A 109 2.88 6.44 -5.18
CA LEU A 109 4.30 6.19 -4.90
C LEU A 109 4.86 5.08 -5.81
N VAL A 110 4.12 3.98 -5.99
CA VAL A 110 4.51 2.90 -6.90
C VAL A 110 4.56 3.38 -8.35
N LYS A 111 3.57 4.16 -8.80
CA LYS A 111 3.60 4.78 -10.15
C LYS A 111 4.82 5.68 -10.33
N ALA A 112 5.11 6.55 -9.35
CA ALA A 112 6.28 7.42 -9.40
C ALA A 112 7.59 6.60 -9.46
N CYS A 113 7.71 5.55 -8.64
CA CYS A 113 8.85 4.62 -8.69
C CYS A 113 9.01 3.99 -10.08
N LEU A 114 7.93 3.47 -10.66
CA LEU A 114 7.94 2.86 -12.00
C LEU A 114 8.34 3.85 -13.09
N LEU A 115 7.82 5.07 -13.06
CA LEU A 115 8.17 6.12 -14.02
C LEU A 115 9.65 6.51 -13.92
N LEU A 116 10.18 6.68 -12.71
CA LEU A 116 11.60 6.99 -12.50
C LEU A 116 12.52 5.85 -12.93
N MET A 117 12.12 4.61 -12.66
CA MET A 117 12.85 3.42 -13.13
C MET A 117 12.85 3.36 -14.66
N TYR A 118 11.68 3.52 -15.29
CA TYR A 118 11.53 3.47 -16.74
C TYR A 118 12.31 4.58 -17.44
N HIS A 119 12.21 5.82 -16.96
CA HIS A 119 12.96 6.97 -17.47
C HIS A 119 14.48 6.71 -17.50
N ARG A 120 15.00 5.97 -16.52
CA ARG A 120 16.44 5.62 -16.50
C ARG A 120 16.78 4.52 -17.50
N LEU A 121 15.92 3.53 -17.65
CA LEU A 121 16.12 2.47 -18.64
C LEU A 121 16.10 3.05 -20.07
N THR A 122 15.20 3.99 -20.35
CA THR A 122 15.08 4.64 -21.67
C THR A 122 16.21 5.63 -21.96
N LEU A 123 16.71 6.37 -20.95
CA LEU A 123 17.91 7.20 -21.12
C LEU A 123 19.19 6.39 -21.29
N SER A 124 19.23 5.16 -20.78
CA SER A 124 20.39 4.28 -20.91
C SER A 124 20.42 3.51 -22.25
N LEU A 125 19.41 3.67 -23.10
CA LEU A 125 19.38 3.08 -24.45
C LEU A 125 20.28 3.89 -25.39
N LYS A 126 21.25 3.23 -26.04
CA LYS A 126 22.29 3.83 -26.89
C LYS A 126 21.77 4.80 -27.98
N GLY A 127 20.55 4.60 -28.48
CA GLY A 127 19.93 5.49 -29.47
C GLY A 127 19.70 6.92 -29.00
N ASN A 128 19.46 7.12 -27.69
CA ASN A 128 19.27 8.46 -27.12
C ASN A 128 20.59 9.25 -26.99
N LEU A 129 21.72 8.54 -26.95
CA LEU A 129 23.05 9.15 -26.97
C LEU A 129 23.39 9.68 -28.38
N VAL A 130 23.03 8.93 -29.43
CA VAL A 130 23.27 9.31 -30.83
C VAL A 130 22.50 10.57 -31.19
N VAL A 131 21.23 10.69 -30.77
CA VAL A 131 20.40 11.89 -31.03
C VAL A 131 20.86 13.11 -30.21
N LYS A 132 21.58 12.92 -29.09
CA LYS A 132 22.18 14.03 -28.32
C LYS A 132 23.55 14.48 -28.82
N ILE A 133 24.22 13.67 -29.62
CA ILE A 133 25.54 13.96 -30.18
C ILE A 133 25.43 14.62 -31.57
N VAL A 134 24.36 14.31 -32.32
CA VAL A 134 23.97 15.04 -33.54
C VAL A 134 23.31 16.36 -33.18
#